data_AF-A0A960UER3-F1
#
_entry.id   AF-A0A960UER3-F1
#
_cell.length_a   1.000
_cell.length_b   1.000
_cell.length_c   1.000
_cell.angle_alpha   90.00
_cell.angle_beta   90.00
_cell.angle_gamma   90.00
#
_symmetry.space_group_name_H-M   'P 1'
#
loop_
_entity.id
_entity.type
_entity.pdbx_description
1 polymer ?
#
loop_
_entity_poly.entity_id
_entity_poly.type
_entity_poly.pdbx_seq_one_letter_code
_entity_poly.pdbx_strand_id
1 'polypeptide(L)'
;EMERSREKGFCCGAGGGRMWMEETLGTRINENRAAEAVGTGAGTIASACPFCMTMMSDGVKAHGAETATKDVAELLVGETSAI
;
A
#
# COMPACT_ATOMS: atom_id res chain seq x y z
N GLU A 1 8.09 2.42 -11.61
CA GLU A 1 7.56 1.12 -11.12
C GLU A 1 8.37 0.69 -9.90
N MET A 2 7.79 -0.09 -8.97
CA MET A 2 8.51 -0.60 -7.78
C MET A 2 9.57 -1.63 -8.19
N GLU A 3 10.65 -1.72 -7.41
CA GLU A 3 11.76 -2.66 -7.66
C GLU A 3 11.26 -4.12 -7.75
N ARG A 4 10.51 -4.57 -6.74
CA ARG A 4 9.82 -5.86 -6.75
C ARG A 4 8.40 -5.69 -7.30
N SER A 5 8.23 -6.00 -8.57
CA SER A 5 6.95 -5.91 -9.29
C SER A 5 6.64 -7.21 -10.03
N ARG A 6 5.40 -7.33 -10.53
CA ARG A 6 4.92 -8.50 -11.30
C ARG A 6 5.11 -9.81 -10.52
N GLU A 7 5.82 -10.78 -11.10
CA GLU A 7 6.11 -12.08 -10.49
C GLU A 7 6.94 -12.00 -9.20
N LYS A 8 7.64 -10.88 -8.98
CA LYS A 8 8.43 -10.63 -7.76
C LYS A 8 7.67 -9.78 -6.73
N GLY A 9 6.44 -9.37 -7.04
CA GLY A 9 5.59 -8.63 -6.13
C GLY A 9 5.21 -9.46 -4.90
N PHE A 10 4.92 -8.78 -3.80
CA PHE A 10 4.52 -9.42 -2.54
C PHE A 10 3.37 -8.68 -1.85
N CYS A 11 2.75 -9.36 -0.88
CA CYS A 11 1.56 -8.92 -0.17
C CYS A 11 1.82 -7.69 0.73
N CYS A 12 0.76 -6.97 1.11
CA CYS A 12 0.79 -5.94 2.15
C CYS A 12 0.95 -6.50 3.57
N GLY A 13 0.79 -7.82 3.77
CA GLY A 13 0.95 -8.47 5.07
C GLY A 13 -0.33 -8.70 5.88
N ALA A 14 -1.50 -8.18 5.48
CA ALA A 14 -2.72 -8.35 6.27
C ALA A 14 -3.43 -9.71 6.14
N GLY A 15 -3.24 -10.42 5.02
CA GLY A 15 -3.99 -11.63 4.69
C GLY A 15 -3.83 -12.75 5.73
N GLY A 16 -4.82 -13.64 5.81
CA GLY A 16 -4.78 -14.79 6.74
C GLY A 16 -4.85 -14.40 8.22
N GLY A 17 -5.43 -13.23 8.54
CA GLY A 17 -5.56 -12.73 9.91
C GLY A 17 -4.30 -12.07 10.47
N ARG A 18 -3.25 -11.90 9.66
CA ARG A 18 -1.95 -11.39 10.12
C ARG A 18 -1.96 -9.92 10.53
N MET A 19 -2.86 -9.10 10.01
CA MET A 19 -2.99 -7.71 10.48
C MET A 19 -3.46 -7.59 11.96
N TRP A 20 -3.92 -8.69 12.58
CA TRP A 20 -4.35 -8.77 13.98
C TRP A 20 -3.35 -9.53 14.84
N MET A 21 -2.28 -10.04 14.23
CA MET A 21 -1.21 -10.73 14.91
C MET A 21 -0.02 -9.78 15.04
N GLU A 22 0.68 -9.88 16.17
CA GLU A 22 1.92 -9.15 16.35
C GLU A 22 3.04 -9.82 15.55
N GLU A 23 3.67 -9.05 14.65
CA GLU A 23 4.88 -9.47 13.93
C GLU A 23 6.12 -8.99 14.71
N THR A 24 6.89 -9.94 15.22
CA THR A 24 8.10 -9.66 16.03
C THR A 24 9.41 -9.91 15.28
N LEU A 25 9.31 -10.37 14.03
CA LEU A 25 10.45 -10.78 13.22
C LEU A 25 10.74 -9.76 12.12
N GLY A 26 11.91 -9.11 12.21
CA GLY A 26 12.39 -8.19 11.19
C GLY A 26 11.50 -6.96 11.02
N THR A 27 11.44 -6.46 9.79
CA THR A 27 10.58 -5.34 9.41
C THR A 27 9.19 -5.84 9.04
N ARG A 28 8.14 -5.17 9.53
CA ARG A 28 6.77 -5.52 9.14
C ARG A 28 6.59 -5.44 7.63
N ILE A 29 5.81 -6.37 7.09
CA ILE A 29 5.67 -6.55 5.63
C ILE A 29 5.14 -5.27 4.96
N ASN A 30 4.17 -4.60 5.59
CA ASN A 30 3.59 -3.38 5.05
C ASN A 30 4.58 -2.22 4.99
N GLU A 31 5.45 -2.07 5.98
CA GLU A 31 6.50 -1.04 5.98
C GLU A 31 7.51 -1.29 4.86
N ASN A 32 7.92 -2.55 4.65
CA ASN A 32 8.80 -2.92 3.54
C ASN A 32 8.15 -2.58 2.19
N ARG A 33 6.88 -2.94 2.02
CA ARG A 33 6.15 -2.67 0.77
C ARG A 33 5.90 -1.17 0.56
N ALA A 34 5.59 -0.44 1.62
CA ALA A 34 5.38 1.01 1.57
C ALA A 34 6.66 1.76 1.20
N ALA A 35 7.83 1.34 1.70
CA ALA A 35 9.11 1.92 1.33
C ALA A 35 9.34 1.86 -0.20
N GLU A 36 9.06 0.70 -0.82
CA GLU A 36 9.18 0.55 -2.27
C GLU A 36 8.21 1.46 -3.03
N ALA A 37 6.96 1.54 -2.56
CA ALA A 37 5.93 2.36 -3.19
C ALA A 37 6.28 3.86 -3.11
N VAL A 38 6.64 4.33 -1.91
CA VAL A 38 7.07 5.73 -1.67
C VAL A 38 8.34 6.04 -2.46
N GLY A 39 9.30 5.12 -2.51
CA GLY A 39 10.55 5.28 -3.26
C GLY A 39 10.37 5.47 -4.76
N THR A 40 9.21 5.13 -5.33
CA THR A 40 8.90 5.42 -6.73
C THR A 40 8.61 6.89 -7.02
N GLY A 41 8.37 7.71 -5.99
CA GLY A 41 7.94 9.10 -6.15
C GLY A 41 6.46 9.27 -6.52
N ALA A 42 5.67 8.19 -6.51
CA ALA A 42 4.24 8.26 -6.78
C ALA A 42 3.49 9.04 -5.68
N GLY A 43 2.62 9.96 -6.09
CA GLY A 43 1.75 10.70 -5.18
C GLY A 43 0.55 9.91 -4.66
N THR A 44 0.27 8.73 -5.24
CA THR A 44 -0.86 7.88 -4.85
C THR A 44 -0.54 6.40 -5.02
N ILE A 45 -0.94 5.60 -4.04
CA ILE A 45 -0.97 4.14 -4.04
C ILE A 45 -2.43 3.71 -4.18
N ALA A 46 -2.74 2.97 -5.23
CA ALA A 46 -4.09 2.48 -5.50
C ALA A 46 -4.20 0.98 -5.21
N SER A 47 -5.29 0.53 -4.58
CA SER A 47 -5.57 -0.89 -4.37
C SER A 47 -7.07 -1.19 -4.45
N ALA A 48 -7.44 -2.41 -4.82
CA ALA A 48 -8.84 -2.87 -4.80
C ALA A 48 -9.16 -3.66 -3.51
N CYS A 49 -8.30 -3.57 -2.50
CA CYS A 49 -8.40 -4.35 -1.27
C CYS A 49 -8.37 -3.40 -0.05
N PRO A 50 -9.42 -3.38 0.79
CA PRO A 50 -9.48 -2.48 1.94
C PRO A 50 -8.35 -2.75 2.95
N PHE A 51 -7.93 -4.01 3.12
CA PHE A 51 -6.81 -4.34 3.99
C PHE A 51 -5.48 -3.84 3.44
N CYS A 52 -5.26 -3.93 2.12
CA CYS A 52 -4.08 -3.32 1.51
C CYS A 52 -4.07 -1.82 1.74
N MET A 53 -5.22 -1.14 1.63
CA MET A 53 -5.29 0.29 1.94
C MET A 53 -4.85 0.56 3.38
N THR A 54 -5.47 -0.08 4.38
CA THR A 54 -5.10 0.14 5.78
C THR A 54 -3.61 -0.12 6.03
N MET A 55 -3.09 -1.24 5.56
CA MET A 55 -1.69 -1.61 5.77
C MET A 55 -0.73 -0.66 5.06
N MET A 56 -1.04 -0.23 3.84
CA MET A 56 -0.20 0.70 3.09
C MET A 56 -0.29 2.11 3.69
N SER A 57 -1.46 2.56 4.16
CA SER A 57 -1.59 3.86 4.86
C SER A 57 -0.74 3.87 6.13
N ASP A 58 -0.76 2.78 6.89
CA ASP A 58 0.06 2.61 8.10
C ASP A 58 1.56 2.59 7.77
N GLY A 59 1.96 1.82 6.74
CA GLY A 59 3.35 1.76 6.29
C GLY A 59 3.86 3.10 5.76
N VAL A 60 3.05 3.85 5.00
CA VAL A 60 3.40 5.19 4.51
C VAL A 60 3.66 6.16 5.66
N LYS A 61 2.80 6.13 6.69
CA LYS A 61 2.98 6.93 7.91
C LYS A 61 4.25 6.57 8.67
N ALA A 62 4.58 5.29 8.76
CA ALA A 62 5.82 4.83 9.40
C ALA A 62 7.09 5.38 8.72
N HIS A 63 7.02 5.69 7.42
CA HIS A 63 8.10 6.33 6.65
C HIS A 63 8.02 7.86 6.62
N GLY A 64 7.07 8.48 7.34
CA GLY A 64 6.90 9.94 7.36
C GLY A 64 6.52 10.54 6.00
N ALA A 65 5.91 9.75 5.12
CA ALA A 65 5.52 10.17 3.79
C ALA A 65 4.03 10.57 3.72
N GLU A 66 3.70 11.42 2.75
CA GLU A 66 2.35 11.96 2.52
C GLU A 66 1.65 11.30 1.32
N THR A 67 2.17 10.18 0.83
CA THR A 67 1.60 9.46 -0.32
C THR A 67 0.16 9.03 -0.03
N ALA A 68 -0.79 9.46 -0.86
CA ALA A 68 -2.19 9.10 -0.68
C ALA A 68 -2.41 7.60 -0.94
N THR A 69 -3.30 6.99 -0.17
CA THR A 69 -3.76 5.60 -0.38
C THR A 69 -5.24 5.64 -0.74
N LYS A 70 -5.60 5.06 -1.88
CA LYS A 70 -6.96 5.13 -2.43
C LYS A 70 -7.44 3.79 -2.96
N ASP A 71 -8.76 3.60 -2.95
CA ASP A 71 -9.37 2.49 -3.67
C ASP A 71 -9.33 2.78 -5.18
N VAL A 72 -9.15 1.75 -6.00
CA VAL A 72 -9.22 1.90 -7.46
C VAL A 72 -10.56 2.49 -7.93
N ALA A 73 -11.65 2.21 -7.23
CA ALA A 73 -12.96 2.78 -7.51
C ALA A 73 -13.03 4.29 -7.25
N GLU A 74 -12.35 4.81 -6.23
CA GLU A 74 -12.28 6.26 -5.97
C GLU A 74 -11.59 7.01 -7.11
N LEU A 75 -10.57 6.38 -7.71
CA LEU A 75 -9.89 6.94 -8.88
C LEU A 75 -10.83 6.95 -10.10
N LEU A 76 -11.54 5.85 -10.35
CA LEU A 76 -12.51 5.77 -11.45
C LEU A 76 -13.63 6.81 -11.31
N VAL A 77 -14.17 7.00 -10.11
CA VAL A 77 -15.20 8.01 -9.84
C VAL A 77 -14.66 9.42 -10.05
N GLY A 78 -13.43 9.69 -9.59
CA GLY A 78 -12.78 10.99 -9.78
C GLY A 78 -12.62 11.37 -11.24
N GLU A 79 -12.19 10.42 -12.09
CA GLU A 79 -12.04 10.63 -13.53
C GLU A 79 -13.39 10.78 -14.25
N THR A 80 -14.38 9.96 -13.90
CA THR A 80 -15.71 10.01 -14.55
C THR A 80 -16.54 11.23 -14.16
N SER A 81 -16.28 11.83 -12.99
CA SER A 81 -16.92 13.09 -12.57
C SER A 81 -16.33 14.33 -13.27
N ALA A 82 -15.23 14.17 -14.01
CA ALA A 82 -14.59 15.23 -14.79
C ALA A 82 -15.03 15.25 -16.27
N ILE A 83 -15.90 14.31 -16.67
CA ILE A 83 -16.49 14.17 -18.01
C ILE A 83 -17.94 14.68 -17.95
#